data_AF-W4USZ0-F1
#
_entry.id   AF-W4USZ0-F1
#
_cell.length_a   1.000
_cell.length_b   1.000
_cell.length_c   1.000
_cell.angle_alpha   90.00
_cell.angle_beta   90.00
_cell.angle_gamma   90.00
#
_symmetry.space_group_name_H-M   'P 1'
#
loop_
_entity.id
_entity.type
_entity.pdbx_description
1 polymer ?
#
loop_
_entity_poly.entity_id
_entity_poly.type
_entity_poly.pdbx_seq_one_letter_code
_entity_poly.pdbx_strand_id
1 'polypeptide(L)'
;MYTAQLPDKGPFVIRYPRGRGVLVDWQCSLEEVSVGKGRKLRDGKDFAVISIGPIGNTAARAIEQAEIKTGLSIAHYDLRFLKPLDEELLHEVARKFRHIITIEDGIIKGGMGGAILEFMADNGYNPTVKRIGILDQFVEHGCVNQLYHLCSMDEEGLLKTLLKQCHIFAPCLTEIKELNI
;
A
#
# COMPACT_ATOMS: atom_id res chain seq x y z
N MET A 1 -1.21 -7.00 -19.72
CA MET A 1 -2.37 -7.13 -20.62
C MET A 1 -2.78 -8.58 -20.88
N TYR A 2 -1.87 -9.56 -20.77
CA TYR A 2 -2.14 -10.96 -21.09
C TYR A 2 -3.40 -11.56 -20.43
N THR A 3 -3.61 -11.38 -19.13
CA THR A 3 -4.81 -11.91 -18.46
C THR A 3 -6.10 -11.33 -19.04
N ALA A 4 -6.12 -10.03 -19.35
CA ALA A 4 -7.32 -9.34 -19.80
C ALA A 4 -7.74 -9.73 -21.23
N GLN A 5 -6.85 -10.31 -22.04
CA GLN A 5 -7.17 -10.79 -23.40
C GLN A 5 -7.66 -12.25 -23.43
N LEU A 6 -7.60 -12.96 -22.30
CA LEU A 6 -8.06 -14.35 -22.24
C LEU A 6 -9.60 -14.42 -22.31
N PRO A 7 -10.18 -15.53 -22.80
CA PRO A 7 -11.62 -15.73 -22.83
C PRO A 7 -12.27 -15.63 -21.44
N ASP A 8 -13.53 -15.25 -21.40
CA ASP A 8 -14.41 -15.30 -20.22
C ASP A 8 -13.95 -14.49 -18.99
N LYS A 9 -13.12 -13.45 -19.20
CA LYS A 9 -12.65 -12.58 -18.11
C LYS A 9 -13.55 -11.38 -17.83
N GLY A 10 -14.40 -10.98 -18.78
CA GLY A 10 -15.25 -9.80 -18.66
C GLY A 10 -14.47 -8.48 -18.79
N PRO A 11 -15.04 -7.35 -18.35
CA PRO A 11 -14.42 -6.04 -18.52
C PRO A 11 -13.26 -5.79 -17.56
N PHE A 12 -12.18 -5.18 -18.06
CA PHE A 12 -11.00 -4.79 -17.27
C PHE A 12 -10.79 -3.28 -17.31
N VAL A 13 -10.42 -2.72 -16.17
CA VAL A 13 -9.83 -1.38 -16.08
C VAL A 13 -8.41 -1.54 -15.55
N ILE A 14 -7.43 -1.11 -16.34
CA ILE A 14 -6.02 -1.16 -15.96
C ILE A 14 -5.54 0.29 -15.83
N ARG A 15 -5.15 0.67 -14.62
CA ARG A 15 -4.58 1.98 -14.33
C ARG A 15 -3.07 1.86 -14.19
N TYR A 16 -2.34 2.58 -15.02
CA TYR A 16 -0.89 2.69 -14.95
C TYR A 16 -0.49 4.18 -15.01
N PRO A 17 0.46 4.62 -14.17
CA PRO A 17 0.88 6.01 -14.16
C PRO A 17 1.77 6.34 -15.36
N ARG A 18 1.95 7.63 -15.62
CA ARG A 18 3.02 8.10 -16.50
C ARG A 18 4.36 7.93 -15.78
N GLY A 19 5.37 7.43 -16.47
CA GLY A 19 6.71 7.28 -15.90
C GLY A 19 7.42 6.04 -16.41
N ARG A 20 8.52 5.70 -15.74
CA ARG A 20 9.32 4.52 -16.06
C ARG A 20 8.90 3.34 -15.17
N GLY A 21 8.88 2.14 -15.75
CA GLY A 21 8.80 0.92 -14.97
C GLY A 21 10.10 0.65 -14.20
N VAL A 22 10.03 -0.25 -13.22
CA VAL A 22 11.19 -0.67 -12.42
C VAL A 22 11.83 -1.97 -12.92
N LEU A 23 11.09 -2.77 -13.70
CA LEU A 23 11.58 -4.03 -14.24
C LEU A 23 12.42 -3.78 -15.49
N VAL A 24 13.70 -4.12 -15.43
CA VAL A 24 14.64 -3.99 -16.56
C VAL A 24 14.54 -5.17 -17.52
N ASP A 25 14.36 -6.38 -17.00
CA ASP A 25 14.22 -7.62 -17.76
C ASP A 25 12.75 -7.88 -18.12
N TRP A 26 12.14 -6.93 -18.81
CA TRP A 26 10.71 -6.97 -19.14
C TRP A 26 10.35 -8.06 -20.17
N GLN A 27 11.33 -8.56 -20.92
CA GLN A 27 11.14 -9.65 -21.89
C GLN A 27 11.06 -10.99 -21.16
N CYS A 28 9.85 -11.32 -20.71
CA CYS A 28 9.54 -12.61 -20.10
C CYS A 28 8.31 -13.23 -20.76
N SER A 29 8.11 -14.52 -20.51
CA SER A 29 6.88 -15.21 -20.90
C SER A 29 5.68 -14.56 -20.21
N LEU A 30 4.62 -14.33 -20.97
CA LEU A 30 3.40 -13.77 -20.43
C LEU A 30 2.64 -14.83 -19.65
N GLU A 31 2.36 -14.56 -18.38
CA GLU A 31 1.64 -15.48 -17.49
C GLU A 31 0.27 -14.93 -17.12
N GLU A 32 -0.69 -15.83 -16.96
CA GLU A 32 -1.99 -15.48 -16.44
C GLU A 32 -1.89 -15.11 -14.95
N VAL A 33 -2.57 -14.03 -14.58
CA VAL A 33 -2.72 -13.59 -13.20
C VAL A 33 -4.13 -13.93 -12.75
N SER A 34 -4.25 -14.68 -11.66
CA SER A 34 -5.55 -14.95 -11.04
C SER A 34 -6.25 -13.64 -10.67
N VAL A 35 -7.41 -13.42 -11.26
CA VAL A 35 -8.22 -12.20 -11.04
C VAL A 35 -8.65 -12.14 -9.58
N GLY A 36 -8.50 -10.97 -8.97
CA GLY A 36 -8.87 -10.78 -7.56
C GLY A 36 -7.89 -11.37 -6.56
N LYS A 37 -6.68 -11.77 -7.00
CA LYS A 37 -5.63 -12.26 -6.11
C LYS A 37 -4.48 -11.28 -5.99
N GLY A 38 -4.21 -10.88 -4.75
CA GLY A 38 -3.06 -10.09 -4.37
C GLY A 38 -1.84 -10.97 -4.13
N ARG A 39 -0.81 -10.39 -3.51
CA ARG A 39 0.38 -11.12 -3.09
C ARG A 39 1.01 -10.48 -1.86
N LYS A 40 1.61 -11.32 -1.03
CA LYS A 40 2.48 -10.89 0.05
C LYS A 40 3.90 -10.72 -0.50
N LEU A 41 4.45 -9.53 -0.34
CA LEU A 41 5.80 -9.16 -0.79
C LEU A 41 6.84 -9.34 0.31
N ARG A 42 6.44 -9.14 1.57
CA ARG A 42 7.29 -9.25 2.75
C ARG A 42 6.47 -9.77 3.93
N ASP A 43 6.98 -10.75 4.66
CA ASP A 43 6.40 -11.15 5.95
C ASP A 43 6.75 -10.12 7.04
N GLY A 44 5.89 -10.03 8.05
CA GLY A 44 6.13 -9.21 9.23
C GLY A 44 5.16 -9.55 10.36
N LYS A 45 5.42 -9.02 11.55
CA LYS A 45 4.70 -9.39 12.77
C LYS A 45 4.05 -8.20 13.50
N ASP A 46 4.55 -6.98 13.31
CA ASP A 46 4.17 -5.84 14.13
C ASP A 46 2.98 -5.06 13.53
N PHE A 47 3.03 -4.76 12.23
CA PHE A 47 1.88 -4.21 11.49
C PHE A 47 1.97 -4.50 9.99
N ALA A 48 0.89 -4.23 9.25
CA ALA A 48 0.82 -4.47 7.82
C ALA A 48 0.71 -3.18 7.01
N VAL A 49 1.38 -3.16 5.86
CA VAL A 49 1.19 -2.20 4.78
C VAL A 49 0.52 -2.92 3.61
N ILE A 50 -0.61 -2.40 3.13
CA ILE A 50 -1.29 -2.85 1.92
C ILE A 50 -1.16 -1.75 0.87
N SER A 51 -0.56 -2.05 -0.27
CA SER A 51 -0.40 -1.09 -1.36
C SER A 51 -1.07 -1.57 -2.64
N ILE A 52 -1.39 -0.64 -3.54
CA ILE A 52 -1.82 -0.96 -4.90
C ILE A 52 -1.11 -0.07 -5.92
N GLY A 53 -0.58 -0.70 -6.97
CA GLY A 53 0.09 -0.02 -8.07
C GLY A 53 1.55 0.37 -7.76
N PRO A 54 2.19 1.18 -8.63
CA PRO A 54 3.64 1.40 -8.58
C PRO A 54 4.17 2.06 -7.31
N ILE A 55 3.31 2.76 -6.55
CA ILE A 55 3.66 3.33 -5.23
C ILE A 55 4.13 2.26 -4.24
N GLY A 56 3.75 0.98 -4.45
CA GLY A 56 4.24 -0.15 -3.67
C GLY A 56 5.77 -0.28 -3.68
N ASN A 57 6.46 0.13 -4.74
CA ASN A 57 7.93 0.13 -4.77
C ASN A 57 8.53 1.16 -3.80
N THR A 58 7.92 2.34 -3.72
CA THR A 58 8.32 3.39 -2.76
C THR A 58 7.98 2.97 -1.33
N ALA A 59 6.82 2.34 -1.14
CA ALA A 59 6.44 1.76 0.15
C ALA A 59 7.46 0.71 0.63
N ALA A 60 7.92 -0.18 -0.26
CA ALA A 60 8.91 -1.21 0.09
C ALA A 60 10.24 -0.60 0.60
N ARG A 61 10.75 0.45 -0.05
CA ARG A 61 11.96 1.16 0.40
C ARG A 61 11.75 1.88 1.74
N ALA A 62 10.61 2.56 1.89
CA ALA A 62 10.24 3.21 3.14
C ALA A 62 10.08 2.21 4.31
N ILE A 63 9.53 1.03 4.04
CA ILE A 63 9.42 -0.08 5.01
C ILE A 63 10.80 -0.53 5.46
N GLU A 64 11.70 -0.83 4.52
CA GLU A 64 13.07 -1.25 4.85
C GLU A 64 13.78 -0.22 5.75
N GLN A 65 13.69 1.07 5.40
CA GLN A 65 14.26 2.15 6.21
C GLN A 65 13.60 2.27 7.59
N ALA A 66 12.28 2.08 7.69
CA ALA A 66 11.56 2.13 8.95
C ALA A 66 11.95 0.97 9.87
N GLU A 67 12.07 -0.25 9.34
CA GLU A 67 12.52 -1.42 10.10
C GLU A 67 13.95 -1.22 10.63
N ILE A 68 14.88 -0.72 9.80
CA ILE A 68 16.26 -0.43 10.23
C ILE A 68 16.28 0.56 11.42
N LYS A 69 15.42 1.58 11.38
CA LYS A 69 15.39 2.64 12.40
C LYS A 69 14.67 2.23 13.69
N THR A 70 13.75 1.27 13.63
CA THR A 70 12.84 0.95 14.75
C THR A 70 13.01 -0.47 15.30
N GLY A 71 13.64 -1.37 14.54
CA GLY A 71 13.71 -2.80 14.87
C GLY A 71 12.38 -3.55 14.73
N LEU A 72 11.32 -2.88 14.25
CA LEU A 72 10.03 -3.52 13.97
C LEU A 72 10.08 -4.29 12.66
N SER A 73 9.10 -5.17 12.47
CA SER A 73 8.94 -6.04 11.32
C SER A 73 7.55 -5.83 10.71
N ILE A 74 7.54 -5.28 9.50
CA ILE A 74 6.38 -4.74 8.81
C ILE A 74 6.05 -5.65 7.63
N ALA A 75 4.86 -6.23 7.66
CA ALA A 75 4.38 -7.02 6.54
C ALA A 75 3.99 -6.12 5.37
N HIS A 76 4.27 -6.52 4.14
CA HIS A 76 3.91 -5.77 2.94
C HIS A 76 3.11 -6.62 1.97
N TYR A 77 1.91 -6.15 1.62
CA TYR A 77 1.00 -6.77 0.68
C TYR A 77 0.78 -5.86 -0.52
N ASP A 78 0.81 -6.43 -1.72
CA ASP A 78 0.39 -5.80 -2.97
C ASP A 78 -0.97 -6.38 -3.35
N LEU A 79 -2.00 -5.53 -3.30
CA LEU A 79 -3.38 -5.96 -3.50
C LEU A 79 -3.63 -6.38 -4.95
N ARG A 80 -2.91 -5.78 -5.92
CA ARG A 80 -3.04 -5.96 -7.38
C ARG A 80 -4.41 -5.64 -7.99
N PHE A 81 -5.52 -5.99 -7.35
CA PHE A 81 -6.89 -5.80 -7.81
C PHE A 81 -7.68 -5.01 -6.77
N LEU A 82 -8.21 -3.87 -7.17
CA LEU A 82 -9.17 -3.15 -6.34
C LEU A 82 -10.56 -3.80 -6.37
N LYS A 83 -10.91 -4.44 -7.50
CA LYS A 83 -12.18 -5.15 -7.68
C LYS A 83 -12.02 -6.33 -8.64
N PRO A 84 -12.41 -7.56 -8.25
CA PRO A 84 -12.77 -7.95 -6.88
C PRO A 84 -11.56 -7.85 -5.94
N LEU A 85 -11.83 -7.67 -4.64
CA LEU A 85 -10.79 -7.70 -3.60
C LEU A 85 -10.38 -9.15 -3.31
N ASP A 86 -9.13 -9.33 -2.86
CA ASP A 86 -8.66 -10.61 -2.37
C ASP A 86 -9.08 -10.83 -0.91
N GLU A 87 -10.28 -11.37 -0.70
CA GLU A 87 -10.85 -11.56 0.64
C GLU A 87 -10.00 -12.51 1.51
N GLU A 88 -9.40 -13.55 0.93
CA GLU A 88 -8.52 -14.47 1.65
C GLU A 88 -7.29 -13.74 2.23
N LEU A 89 -6.65 -12.91 1.39
CA LEU A 89 -5.54 -12.07 1.82
C LEU A 89 -5.99 -11.08 2.91
N LEU A 90 -7.14 -10.44 2.74
CA LEU A 90 -7.64 -9.47 3.72
C LEU A 90 -8.01 -10.14 5.05
N HIS A 91 -8.57 -11.36 5.03
CA HIS A 91 -8.77 -12.17 6.24
C HIS A 91 -7.45 -12.53 6.93
N GLU A 92 -6.39 -12.89 6.18
CA GLU A 92 -5.06 -13.12 6.74
C GLU A 92 -4.56 -11.87 7.46
N VAL A 93 -4.60 -10.72 6.78
CA VAL A 93 -4.14 -9.44 7.35
C VAL A 93 -4.94 -9.11 8.61
N ALA A 94 -6.27 -9.17 8.54
CA ALA A 94 -7.15 -8.76 9.63
C ALA A 94 -7.00 -9.60 10.90
N ARG A 95 -6.72 -10.91 10.74
CA ARG A 95 -6.47 -11.81 11.87
C ARG A 95 -5.10 -11.58 12.50
N LYS A 96 -4.10 -11.21 11.72
CA LYS A 96 -2.71 -11.08 12.17
C LYS A 96 -2.38 -9.70 12.73
N PHE A 97 -2.93 -8.64 12.16
CA PHE A 97 -2.49 -7.28 12.45
C PHE A 97 -3.61 -6.42 13.04
N ARG A 98 -3.32 -5.79 14.18
CA ARG A 98 -4.18 -4.76 14.77
C ARG A 98 -4.03 -3.41 14.11
N HIS A 99 -2.94 -3.21 13.37
CA HIS A 99 -2.57 -1.96 12.74
C HIS A 99 -2.31 -2.20 11.27
N ILE A 100 -3.00 -1.43 10.42
CA ILE A 100 -2.92 -1.57 8.97
C ILE A 100 -2.71 -0.17 8.36
N ILE A 101 -1.79 -0.08 7.41
CA ILE A 101 -1.57 1.13 6.62
C ILE A 101 -1.90 0.81 5.18
N THR A 102 -2.81 1.57 4.57
CA THR A 102 -3.12 1.43 3.15
C THR A 102 -2.43 2.52 2.36
N ILE A 103 -1.80 2.19 1.23
CA ILE A 103 -1.07 3.13 0.38
C ILE A 103 -1.56 3.01 -1.06
N GLU A 104 -2.22 4.04 -1.56
CA GLU A 104 -2.71 4.09 -2.93
C GLU A 104 -2.34 5.42 -3.59
N ASP A 105 -1.88 5.37 -4.84
CA ASP A 105 -1.77 6.58 -5.68
C ASP A 105 -3.15 6.96 -6.23
N GLY A 106 -4.14 7.08 -5.37
CA GLY A 106 -5.55 7.34 -5.70
C GLY A 106 -6.18 8.22 -4.64
N ILE A 107 -7.37 8.74 -4.92
CA ILE A 107 -8.10 9.52 -3.91
C ILE A 107 -8.54 8.62 -2.76
N ILE A 108 -8.30 9.04 -1.52
CA ILE A 108 -8.64 8.21 -0.35
C ILE A 108 -10.15 8.00 -0.19
N LYS A 109 -10.97 8.96 -0.62
CA LYS A 109 -12.44 8.87 -0.53
C LYS A 109 -12.97 8.01 -1.67
N GLY A 110 -13.55 6.85 -1.33
CA GLY A 110 -13.99 5.87 -2.32
C GLY A 110 -12.87 5.06 -2.98
N GLY A 111 -11.62 5.22 -2.50
CA GLY A 111 -10.47 4.46 -2.97
C GLY A 111 -10.31 3.10 -2.30
N MET A 112 -9.14 2.49 -2.52
CA MET A 112 -8.73 1.20 -1.94
C MET A 112 -8.86 1.18 -0.43
N GLY A 113 -8.39 2.22 0.27
CA GLY A 113 -8.48 2.26 1.72
C GLY A 113 -9.92 2.27 2.24
N GLY A 114 -10.86 2.82 1.46
CA GLY A 114 -12.29 2.76 1.77
C GLY A 114 -12.85 1.35 1.60
N ALA A 115 -12.59 0.73 0.45
CA ALA A 115 -13.05 -0.64 0.16
C ALA A 115 -12.52 -1.68 1.17
N ILE A 116 -11.28 -1.52 1.63
CA ILE A 116 -10.72 -2.37 2.69
C ILE A 116 -11.45 -2.13 4.02
N LEU A 117 -11.75 -0.88 4.39
CA LEU A 117 -12.50 -0.59 5.62
C LEU A 117 -13.91 -1.19 5.59
N GLU A 118 -14.60 -1.13 4.45
CA GLU A 118 -15.89 -1.79 4.23
C GLU A 118 -15.77 -3.30 4.45
N PHE A 119 -14.80 -3.96 3.80
CA PHE A 119 -14.53 -5.38 4.01
C PHE A 119 -14.27 -5.73 5.49
N MET A 120 -13.46 -4.94 6.18
CA MET A 120 -13.12 -5.19 7.59
C MET A 120 -14.36 -5.10 8.48
N ALA A 121 -15.19 -4.07 8.27
CA ALA A 121 -16.42 -3.85 9.03
C ALA A 121 -17.44 -4.98 8.80
N ASP A 122 -17.67 -5.37 7.54
CA ASP A 122 -18.63 -6.42 7.16
C ASP A 122 -18.25 -7.80 7.72
N ASN A 123 -16.96 -8.01 8.00
CA ASN A 123 -16.42 -9.27 8.56
C ASN A 123 -16.10 -9.19 10.06
N GLY A 124 -16.50 -8.12 10.75
CA GLY A 124 -16.34 -7.98 12.20
C GLY A 124 -14.90 -7.73 12.67
N TYR A 125 -14.01 -7.30 11.78
CA TYR A 125 -12.65 -6.90 12.12
C TYR A 125 -12.58 -5.41 12.46
N ASN A 126 -11.83 -5.08 13.52
CA ASN A 126 -11.70 -3.71 14.00
C ASN A 126 -10.23 -3.26 14.12
N PRO A 127 -9.41 -3.36 13.06
CA PRO A 127 -8.04 -2.85 13.09
C PRO A 127 -8.02 -1.31 13.08
N THR A 128 -6.97 -0.73 13.67
CA THR A 128 -6.66 0.68 13.45
C THR A 128 -6.06 0.83 12.05
N VAL A 129 -6.76 1.53 11.15
CA VAL A 129 -6.33 1.72 9.76
C VAL A 129 -5.90 3.16 9.50
N LYS A 130 -4.67 3.34 9.01
CA LYS A 130 -4.19 4.61 8.46
C LYS A 130 -4.20 4.55 6.94
N ARG A 131 -4.95 5.45 6.31
CA ARG A 131 -4.98 5.58 4.85
C ARG A 131 -4.00 6.65 4.37
N ILE A 132 -3.21 6.31 3.36
CA ILE A 132 -2.29 7.19 2.65
C ILE A 132 -2.68 7.16 1.17
N GLY A 133 -2.90 8.34 0.62
CA GLY A 133 -3.26 8.57 -0.77
C GLY A 133 -3.58 10.04 -0.99
N ILE A 134 -4.10 10.36 -2.17
CA ILE A 134 -4.43 11.73 -2.55
C ILE A 134 -5.65 12.18 -1.74
N LEU A 135 -5.56 13.37 -1.14
CA LEU A 135 -6.70 13.97 -0.43
C LEU A 135 -7.78 14.41 -1.42
N ASP A 136 -8.98 14.64 -0.92
CA ASP A 136 -10.10 15.18 -1.72
C ASP A 136 -9.93 16.69 -1.95
N GLN A 137 -8.84 17.02 -2.63
CA GLN A 137 -8.37 18.37 -2.94
C GLN A 137 -7.68 18.34 -4.30
N PHE A 138 -7.73 19.45 -5.01
CA PHE A 138 -7.06 19.57 -6.30
C PHE A 138 -5.54 19.65 -6.11
N VAL A 139 -4.80 18.75 -6.75
CA VAL A 139 -3.33 18.78 -6.80
C VAL A 139 -2.92 19.55 -8.05
N GLU A 140 -2.19 20.64 -7.87
CA GLU A 140 -1.77 21.51 -8.96
C GLU A 140 -0.75 20.85 -9.91
N HIS A 141 -0.43 21.54 -11.00
CA HIS A 141 0.53 21.05 -11.98
C HIS A 141 1.95 21.08 -11.42
N GLY A 142 2.72 20.03 -11.68
CA GLY A 142 4.12 19.95 -11.29
C GLY A 142 4.76 18.64 -11.74
N CYS A 143 6.06 18.51 -11.47
CA CYS A 143 6.76 17.25 -11.70
C CYS A 143 6.24 16.18 -10.73
N VAL A 144 6.12 14.92 -11.19
CA VAL A 144 5.56 13.81 -10.38
C VAL A 144 6.19 13.71 -8.99
N ASN A 145 7.51 13.82 -8.89
CA ASN A 145 8.22 13.75 -7.61
C ASN A 145 7.85 14.90 -6.65
N GLN A 146 7.66 16.12 -7.18
CA GLN A 146 7.22 17.26 -6.36
C GLN A 146 5.79 17.08 -5.87
N LEU A 147 4.92 16.52 -6.72
CA LEU A 147 3.53 16.26 -6.34
C LEU A 147 3.42 15.14 -5.30
N TYR A 148 4.23 14.08 -5.43
CA TYR A 148 4.33 13.06 -4.39
C TYR A 148 4.88 13.62 -3.08
N HIS A 149 5.91 14.46 -3.12
CA HIS A 149 6.41 15.14 -1.93
C HIS A 149 5.32 16.00 -1.27
N LEU A 150 4.61 16.82 -2.07
CA LEU A 150 3.48 17.64 -1.61
C LEU A 150 2.39 16.80 -0.93
N CYS A 151 2.11 15.62 -1.48
CA CYS A 151 1.13 14.69 -0.92
C CYS A 151 1.70 13.78 0.20
N SER A 152 2.98 13.93 0.59
CA SER A 152 3.67 13.04 1.52
C SER A 152 3.67 11.55 1.09
N MET A 153 3.76 11.33 -0.22
CA MET A 153 3.71 10.02 -0.88
C MET A 153 5.04 9.64 -1.53
N ASP A 154 6.05 10.49 -1.43
CA ASP A 154 7.43 10.13 -1.73
C ASP A 154 8.04 9.28 -0.60
N GLU A 155 9.27 8.83 -0.80
CA GLU A 155 9.92 7.92 0.16
C GLU A 155 10.08 8.55 1.54
N GLU A 156 10.43 9.84 1.60
CA GLU A 156 10.57 10.59 2.85
C GLU A 156 9.23 10.72 3.58
N GLY A 157 8.16 11.13 2.87
CA GLY A 157 6.83 11.28 3.44
C GLY A 157 6.25 9.97 3.94
N LEU A 158 6.43 8.88 3.19
CA LEU A 158 6.03 7.54 3.62
C LEU A 158 6.82 7.10 4.85
N LEU A 159 8.16 7.24 4.84
CA LEU A 159 9.00 6.89 5.98
C LEU A 159 8.59 7.66 7.24
N LYS A 160 8.39 8.98 7.15
CA LYS A 160 7.94 9.81 8.27
C LYS A 160 6.60 9.31 8.82
N THR A 161 5.68 8.94 7.93
CA THR A 161 4.38 8.40 8.34
C THR A 161 4.51 7.05 9.02
N LEU A 162 5.32 6.14 8.47
CA LEU A 162 5.59 4.83 9.06
C LEU A 162 6.20 4.97 10.45
N LEU A 163 7.24 5.78 10.62
CA LEU A 163 7.87 6.03 11.93
C LEU A 163 6.85 6.58 12.94
N LYS A 164 6.04 7.56 12.54
CA LYS A 164 4.96 8.09 13.38
C LYS A 164 3.97 7.00 13.80
N GLN A 165 3.60 6.11 12.90
CA GLN A 165 2.73 4.97 13.22
C GLN A 165 3.42 3.99 14.16
N CYS A 166 4.71 3.68 13.96
CA CYS A 166 5.50 2.85 14.88
C CYS A 166 5.48 3.40 16.31
N HIS A 167 5.64 4.71 16.49
CA HIS A 167 5.55 5.35 17.82
C HIS A 167 4.18 5.17 18.48
N ILE A 168 3.10 5.30 17.70
CA ILE A 168 1.72 5.15 18.20
C ILE A 168 1.44 3.70 18.59
N PHE A 169 1.97 2.73 17.82
CA PHE A 169 1.67 1.31 17.98
C PHE A 169 2.62 0.59 18.94
N ALA A 170 3.84 1.09 19.11
CA ALA A 170 4.87 0.54 19.98
C ALA A 170 5.61 1.65 20.78
N PRO A 171 4.90 2.36 21.69
CA PRO A 171 5.47 3.49 22.42
C PRO A 171 6.65 3.10 23.33
N CYS A 172 6.76 1.83 23.74
CA CYS A 172 7.84 1.32 24.58
C CYS A 172 9.18 1.11 23.85
N LEU A 173 9.18 1.08 22.50
CA LEU A 173 10.37 0.73 21.69
C LEU A 173 11.07 1.95 21.09
N THR A 174 10.63 3.16 21.39
CA THR A 174 11.09 4.37 20.70
C THR A 174 11.56 5.47 21.64
N GLU A 175 12.77 5.33 22.16
CA GLU A 175 13.61 6.49 22.54
C GLU A 175 14.23 7.09 21.26
N ILE A 176 13.40 7.59 20.34
CA ILE A 176 13.91 8.43 19.24
C ILE A 176 13.68 9.87 19.65
N LYS A 177 14.78 10.54 20.00
CA LYS A 177 14.85 11.98 20.29
C LYS A 177 14.10 12.76 19.21
N GLU A 178 13.13 13.54 19.67
CA GLU A 178 12.47 14.67 19.02
C GLU A 178 12.90 14.97 17.57
N LEU A 179 12.11 14.50 16.61
CA LEU A 179 12.01 15.16 15.31
C LEU A 179 11.09 16.38 15.52
N ASN A 180 11.71 17.50 15.86
CA ASN A 180 11.04 18.80 15.94
C ASN A 180 10.34 19.13 14.62
N ILE A 181 9.11 19.62 14.80
CA ILE A 181 8.10 20.03 13.81
C ILE A 181 8.66 21.08 12.85
#